data_AF-A0A9P8JJI7-F1
#
_entry.id   AF-A0A9P8JJI7-F1
#
_cell.length_a   1.000
_cell.length_b   1.000
_cell.length_c   1.000
_cell.angle_alpha   90.00
_cell.angle_beta   90.00
_cell.angle_gamma   90.00
#
_symmetry.space_group_name_H-M   'P 1'
#
loop_
_entity.id
_entity.type
_entity.pdbx_description
1 polymer ?
#
loop_
_entity_poly.entity_id
_entity_poly.type
_entity_poly.pdbx_seq_one_letter_code
_entity_poly.pdbx_strand_id
1 'polypeptide(L)'
;MFCWRASIVSALVLAALEPVRASQEPLVDNGASMAKRRQLHGRFLQVTDFHPDPFYKVYSSIDENGACHRGHGPAGYYGAETSDCDSPISLINATFDWIRDELKDSIDFVIWTGDSARHDNDEKIPRNV
;
A
#
# COMPACT_ATOMS: atom_id res chain seq x y z
N MET A 1 -44.13 -13.66 -75.14
CA MET A 1 -42.87 -13.01 -75.59
C MET A 1 -42.60 -11.81 -74.71
N PHE A 2 -41.32 -11.60 -74.41
CA PHE A 2 -40.71 -10.81 -73.34
C PHE A 2 -41.04 -9.31 -73.31
N CYS A 3 -40.92 -8.73 -72.10
CA CYS A 3 -40.34 -7.42 -71.72
C CYS A 3 -41.14 -6.85 -70.53
N TRP A 4 -40.60 -6.25 -69.47
CA TRP A 4 -39.25 -5.85 -69.09
C TRP A 4 -39.20 -5.65 -67.56
N ARG A 5 -37.98 -5.51 -67.02
CA ARG A 5 -37.60 -5.40 -65.61
C ARG A 5 -37.92 -4.03 -64.99
N ALA A 6 -38.05 -3.98 -63.66
CA ALA A 6 -37.22 -3.17 -62.72
C ALA A 6 -37.84 -3.19 -61.30
N SER A 7 -37.14 -3.82 -60.34
CA SER A 7 -36.44 -3.18 -59.20
C SER A 7 -37.39 -2.62 -58.12
N ILE A 8 -37.27 -3.01 -56.85
CA ILE A 8 -36.39 -2.31 -55.90
C ILE A 8 -35.74 -3.28 -54.91
N VAL A 9 -34.45 -3.01 -54.70
CA VAL A 9 -33.52 -3.59 -53.74
C VAL A 9 -33.89 -3.14 -52.33
N SER A 10 -33.86 -4.06 -51.36
CA SER A 10 -33.50 -3.72 -50.00
C SER A 10 -32.62 -4.83 -49.45
N ALA A 11 -31.30 -4.65 -49.61
CA ALA A 11 -30.31 -5.50 -48.96
C ALA A 11 -30.11 -4.93 -47.55
N LEU A 12 -30.66 -5.62 -46.55
CA LEU A 12 -30.23 -5.49 -45.16
C LEU A 12 -28.78 -5.95 -45.09
N VAL A 13 -27.87 -5.02 -44.84
CA VAL A 13 -26.50 -5.33 -44.42
C VAL A 13 -26.58 -5.80 -42.97
N LEU A 14 -26.67 -7.11 -42.75
CA LEU A 14 -26.28 -7.71 -41.48
C LEU A 14 -24.76 -7.75 -41.46
N ALA A 15 -24.13 -6.88 -40.68
CA ALA A 15 -22.74 -7.03 -40.31
C ALA A 15 -22.61 -8.31 -39.47
N ALA A 16 -22.05 -9.37 -40.05
CA ALA A 16 -21.61 -10.54 -39.30
C ALA A 16 -20.40 -10.11 -38.47
N LEU A 17 -20.60 -9.94 -37.16
CA LEU A 17 -19.52 -9.89 -36.19
C LEU A 17 -19.02 -11.33 -36.03
N GLU A 18 -17.99 -11.70 -36.80
CA GLU A 18 -17.23 -12.91 -36.55
C GLU A 18 -16.50 -12.76 -35.20
N PRO A 19 -16.55 -13.75 -34.29
CA PRO A 19 -15.79 -13.69 -33.05
C PRO A 19 -14.30 -13.73 -33.38
N VAL A 20 -13.56 -12.72 -32.93
CA VAL A 20 -12.09 -12.74 -32.96
C VAL A 20 -11.64 -13.88 -32.06
N ARG A 21 -11.29 -15.01 -32.67
CA ARG A 21 -10.65 -16.13 -31.97
C ARG A 21 -9.19 -15.75 -31.79
N ALA A 22 -8.84 -15.28 -30.59
CA ALA A 22 -7.45 -15.11 -30.21
C ALA A 22 -6.80 -16.51 -30.17
N SER A 23 -6.08 -16.86 -31.23
CA SER A 23 -5.15 -17.99 -31.20
C SER A 23 -3.95 -17.58 -30.35
N GLN A 24 -3.90 -18.04 -29.10
CA GLN A 24 -2.67 -18.00 -28.33
C GLN A 24 -1.71 -19.02 -28.96
N GLU A 25 -0.72 -18.53 -29.70
CA GLU A 25 0.45 -19.33 -30.07
C GLU A 25 1.24 -19.65 -28.79
N PRO A 26 1.53 -20.93 -28.49
CA PRO A 26 2.40 -21.27 -27.39
C PRO A 26 3.78 -20.66 -27.62
N LEU A 27 4.34 -20.00 -26.60
CA LEU A 27 5.75 -19.62 -26.64
C LEU A 27 6.59 -20.91 -26.65
N VAL A 28 7.04 -21.31 -27.84
CA VAL A 28 8.00 -22.39 -28.00
C VAL A 28 9.36 -21.85 -27.57
N ASP A 29 9.78 -22.21 -26.35
CA ASP A 29 11.14 -21.98 -25.85
C ASP A 29 12.10 -22.87 -26.64
N ASN A 30 12.64 -22.34 -27.74
CA ASN A 30 13.62 -23.00 -28.59
C ASN A 30 15.01 -23.05 -27.93
N GLY A 31 15.10 -23.60 -26.71
CA GLY A 31 16.34 -24.10 -26.09
C GLY A 31 17.56 -23.19 -26.20
N ALA A 32 17.38 -21.87 -26.27
CA ALA A 32 18.45 -20.93 -26.54
C ALA A 32 19.17 -20.64 -25.22
N SER A 33 20.26 -21.39 -25.02
CA SER A 33 21.18 -21.33 -23.90
C SER A 33 20.59 -21.76 -22.54
N MET A 34 21.13 -22.85 -22.02
CA MET A 34 21.17 -23.16 -20.59
C MET A 34 22.05 -22.13 -19.85
N ALA A 35 21.84 -20.82 -20.06
CA ALA A 35 22.27 -19.83 -19.11
C ALA A 35 21.56 -20.19 -17.81
N LYS A 36 22.32 -20.67 -16.82
CA LYS A 36 21.85 -21.07 -15.50
C LYS A 36 20.88 -19.99 -15.03
N ARG A 37 19.56 -20.26 -15.09
CA ARG A 37 18.52 -19.25 -14.83
C ARG A 37 18.82 -18.69 -13.44
N ARG A 38 19.26 -17.44 -13.36
CA ARG A 38 19.57 -16.78 -12.08
C ARG A 38 18.29 -16.82 -11.27
N GLN A 39 18.34 -17.41 -10.08
CA GLN A 39 17.20 -17.44 -9.19
C GLN A 39 16.76 -16.00 -8.92
N LEU A 40 15.51 -15.69 -9.22
CA LEU A 40 14.95 -14.38 -8.96
C LEU A 40 14.66 -14.30 -7.46
N HIS A 41 15.14 -13.22 -6.84
CA HIS A 41 14.84 -12.90 -5.46
C HIS A 41 14.07 -11.58 -5.46
N GLY A 42 13.00 -11.52 -4.68
CA GLY A 42 12.24 -10.31 -4.40
C GLY A 42 12.20 -10.06 -2.90
N ARG A 43 12.05 -8.80 -2.52
CA ARG A 43 11.95 -8.36 -1.11
C ARG A 43 10.81 -7.37 -0.99
N PHE A 44 10.02 -7.52 0.06
CA PHE A 44 9.01 -6.52 0.42
C PHE A 44 9.23 -6.10 1.86
N LEU A 45 8.79 -4.89 2.17
CA LEU A 45 8.74 -4.36 3.52
C LEU A 45 7.30 -4.40 4.03
N GLN A 46 7.07 -4.93 5.22
CA GLN A 46 5.78 -4.82 5.91
C GLN A 46 5.92 -3.84 7.07
N VAL A 47 5.01 -2.86 7.12
CA VAL A 47 4.89 -1.90 8.21
C VAL A 47 3.44 -1.87 8.71
N THR A 48 3.26 -1.57 9.99
CA THR A 48 1.95 -1.62 10.65
C THR A 48 2.01 -0.85 11.96
N ASP A 49 0.84 -0.52 12.52
CA ASP A 49 0.69 -0.11 13.92
C ASP A 49 1.60 1.05 14.32
N PHE A 50 1.70 2.04 13.43
CA PHE A 50 2.52 3.21 13.71
C PHE A 50 1.93 4.06 14.83
N HIS A 51 0.59 4.14 14.93
CA HIS A 51 -0.12 5.00 15.88
C HIS A 51 0.58 6.35 16.11
N PRO A 52 0.75 7.20 15.08
CA PRO A 52 1.33 8.53 15.26
C PRO A 52 0.49 9.37 16.21
N ASP A 53 1.10 9.81 17.29
CA ASP A 53 0.49 10.71 18.26
C ASP A 53 1.04 12.15 18.09
N PRO A 54 0.23 13.07 17.55
CA PRO A 54 0.63 14.47 17.40
C PRO A 54 0.63 15.25 18.72
N PHE A 55 0.10 14.68 19.82
CA PHE A 55 0.01 15.31 21.13
C PHE A 55 1.12 14.87 22.09
N TYR A 56 1.91 13.87 21.71
CA TYR A 56 3.04 13.37 22.48
C TYR A 56 3.98 14.50 22.91
N LYS A 57 4.37 14.52 24.18
CA LYS A 57 5.34 15.47 24.72
C LYS A 57 6.49 14.75 25.40
N VAL A 58 7.70 15.09 24.97
CA VAL A 58 8.92 14.66 25.66
C VAL A 58 8.87 15.15 27.11
N TYR A 59 9.28 14.28 28.03
CA TYR A 59 9.30 14.46 29.48
C TYR A 59 7.93 14.64 30.13
N SER A 60 6.84 14.23 29.49
CA SER A 60 5.51 14.13 30.11
C SER A 60 5.36 12.87 30.96
N SER A 61 4.29 12.85 31.77
CA SER A 61 3.92 11.66 32.54
C SER A 61 3.35 10.57 31.62
N ILE A 62 3.67 9.31 31.95
CA ILE A 62 3.20 8.10 31.24
C ILE A 62 2.01 7.42 31.93
N ASP A 63 1.55 7.97 33.05
CA ASP A 63 0.34 7.49 33.73
C ASP A 63 -0.93 7.89 32.96
N GLU A 64 -2.07 7.29 33.29
CA GLU A 64 -3.37 7.57 32.64
C GLU A 64 -3.75 9.07 32.70
N ASN A 65 -3.31 9.76 33.76
CA ASN A 65 -3.53 11.20 33.90
C ASN A 65 -2.54 12.04 33.07
N GLY A 66 -1.42 11.50 32.65
CA GLY A 66 -0.44 12.13 31.79
C GLY A 66 -0.74 11.88 30.33
N ALA A 67 -1.08 10.63 30.02
CA ALA A 67 -1.30 10.06 28.70
C ALA A 67 -0.21 10.49 27.69
N CYS A 68 1.00 10.76 28.17
CA CYS A 68 2.12 11.20 27.35
C CYS A 68 1.93 12.59 26.70
N HIS A 69 0.92 13.35 27.15
CA HIS A 69 0.57 14.67 26.62
C HIS A 69 0.76 15.80 27.65
N ARG A 70 0.91 15.47 28.94
CA ARG A 70 0.90 16.42 30.07
C ARG A 70 1.63 15.89 31.31
N GLY A 71 1.84 16.77 32.28
CA GLY A 71 2.61 16.47 33.50
C GLY A 71 4.11 16.37 33.23
N HIS A 72 4.84 15.79 34.19
CA HIS A 72 6.28 15.54 34.07
C HIS A 72 6.57 14.07 34.37
N GLY A 73 7.40 13.43 33.54
CA GLY A 73 7.70 12.01 33.68
C GLY A 73 8.74 11.51 32.66
N PRO A 74 8.82 10.18 32.48
CA PRO A 74 9.93 9.54 31.77
C PRO A 74 9.77 9.51 30.25
N ALA A 75 8.73 10.14 29.67
CA ALA A 75 8.49 10.11 28.23
C ALA A 75 9.72 10.58 27.42
N GLY A 76 10.29 9.70 26.61
CA GLY A 76 11.53 9.94 25.88
C GLY A 76 11.32 10.61 24.53
N TYR A 77 12.41 11.01 23.87
CA TYR A 77 12.33 11.64 22.56
C TYR A 77 11.77 10.71 21.48
N TYR A 78 12.07 9.41 21.57
CA TYR A 78 11.60 8.40 20.61
C TYR A 78 10.43 7.55 21.13
N GLY A 79 9.82 7.95 22.25
CA GLY A 79 8.74 7.20 22.88
C GLY A 79 9.06 6.88 24.33
N ALA A 80 8.15 6.12 24.95
CA ALA A 80 8.30 5.62 26.30
C ALA A 80 8.00 4.12 26.28
N GLU A 81 9.04 3.28 26.23
CA GLU A 81 8.84 1.84 26.17
C GLU A 81 8.04 1.31 27.36
N THR A 82 7.28 0.22 27.15
CA THR A 82 6.48 -0.46 28.17
C THR A 82 5.38 0.39 28.83
N SER A 83 4.94 1.46 28.17
CA SER A 83 3.82 2.30 28.58
C SER A 83 2.70 2.27 27.56
N ASP A 84 1.57 2.88 27.90
CA ASP A 84 0.41 3.04 27.00
C ASP A 84 0.54 4.27 26.07
N CYS A 85 1.75 4.84 25.94
CA CYS A 85 2.01 5.89 24.97
C CYS A 85 1.97 5.37 23.53
N ASP A 86 1.41 6.18 22.65
CA ASP A 86 1.56 6.04 21.20
C ASP A 86 2.89 6.61 20.69
N SER A 87 3.18 6.36 19.40
CA SER A 87 4.46 6.74 18.81
C SER A 87 4.55 8.25 18.58
N PRO A 88 5.59 8.93 19.10
CA PRO A 88 5.84 10.31 18.71
C PRO A 88 6.25 10.40 17.25
N ILE A 89 5.93 11.52 16.60
CA ILE A 89 6.33 11.81 15.21
C ILE A 89 7.84 11.69 14.99
N SER A 90 8.65 11.96 16.01
CA SER A 90 10.11 11.76 15.98
C SER A 90 10.51 10.30 15.71
N LEU A 91 9.84 9.32 16.32
CA LEU A 91 10.10 7.89 16.08
C LEU A 91 9.68 7.50 14.66
N ILE A 92 8.51 7.98 14.23
CA ILE A 92 7.99 7.73 12.88
C ILE A 92 8.98 8.24 11.84
N ASN A 93 9.39 9.50 11.95
CA ASN A 93 10.35 10.11 11.03
C ASN A 93 11.69 9.36 11.04
N ALA A 94 12.23 9.02 12.21
CA ALA A 94 13.47 8.26 12.32
C ALA A 94 13.37 6.88 11.65
N THR A 95 12.21 6.23 11.75
CA THR A 95 11.94 4.94 11.10
C THR A 95 11.92 5.09 9.58
N PHE A 96 11.23 6.10 9.05
CA PHE A 96 11.19 6.35 7.61
C PHE A 96 12.54 6.82 7.05
N ASP A 97 13.31 7.60 7.81
CA ASP A 97 14.68 7.97 7.45
C ASP A 97 15.56 6.72 7.32
N TRP A 98 15.48 5.79 8.29
CA TRP A 98 16.22 4.53 8.22
C TRP A 98 15.78 3.65 7.03
N ILE A 99 14.47 3.54 6.77
CA ILE A 99 13.95 2.81 5.60
C ILE A 99 14.49 3.42 4.30
N ARG A 100 14.49 4.75 4.19
CA ARG A 100 15.03 5.48 3.03
C ARG A 100 16.52 5.18 2.83
N ASP A 101 17.29 5.16 3.90
CA ASP A 101 18.75 5.09 3.80
C ASP A 101 19.23 3.64 3.62
N GLU A 102 18.54 2.66 4.21
CA GLU A 102 18.98 1.26 4.22
C GLU A 102 18.21 0.33 3.28
N LEU A 103 16.92 0.59 3.06
CA LEU A 103 16.03 -0.40 2.42
C LEU A 103 15.51 0.02 1.05
N LYS A 104 15.32 1.32 0.79
CA LYS A 104 14.56 1.81 -0.39
C LYS A 104 15.02 1.22 -1.73
N ASP A 105 16.32 1.02 -1.91
CA ASP A 105 16.91 0.58 -3.18
C ASP A 105 16.94 -0.96 -3.29
N SER A 106 16.43 -1.67 -2.29
CA SER A 106 16.54 -3.12 -2.14
C SER A 106 15.19 -3.83 -1.89
N ILE A 107 14.09 -3.09 -1.90
CA ILE A 107 12.72 -3.60 -1.74
C ILE A 107 11.89 -3.28 -2.99
N ASP A 108 11.01 -4.20 -3.36
CA ASP A 108 10.19 -4.08 -4.58
C ASP A 108 8.87 -3.35 -4.30
N PHE A 109 8.31 -3.52 -3.11
CA PHE A 109 7.07 -2.87 -2.67
C PHE A 109 6.93 -2.89 -1.14
N VAL A 110 5.96 -2.13 -0.65
CA VAL A 110 5.60 -2.03 0.76
C VAL A 110 4.17 -2.54 0.97
N ILE A 111 3.98 -3.33 2.02
CA ILE A 111 2.65 -3.66 2.56
C ILE A 111 2.48 -2.85 3.83
N TRP A 112 1.45 -2.00 3.87
CA TRP A 112 1.07 -1.28 5.08
C TRP A 112 -0.31 -1.75 5.55
N THR A 113 -0.35 -2.42 6.70
CA THR A 113 -1.56 -3.05 7.24
C THR A 113 -2.41 -2.17 8.16
N GLY A 114 -2.15 -0.85 8.19
CA GLY A 114 -2.97 0.11 8.92
C GLY A 114 -2.57 0.33 10.37
N ASP A 115 -3.58 0.58 11.20
CA ASP A 115 -3.49 1.06 12.60
C ASP A 115 -2.65 2.34 12.79
N SER A 116 -2.99 3.33 11.96
CA SER A 116 -2.37 4.66 11.96
C SER A 116 -3.12 5.68 12.82
N ALA A 117 -4.19 5.28 13.49
CA ALA A 117 -4.91 6.15 14.41
C ALA A 117 -4.33 5.94 15.81
N ARG A 118 -4.02 7.02 16.54
CA ARG A 118 -3.66 6.90 17.96
C ARG A 118 -4.74 6.16 18.76
N HIS A 119 -4.37 5.52 19.85
CA HIS A 119 -5.26 5.00 20.88
C HIS A 119 -5.98 6.14 21.60
N ASP A 120 -7.15 5.85 22.18
CA ASP A 120 -7.97 6.84 22.87
C ASP A 120 -7.67 6.91 24.38
N ASN A 121 -6.38 7.02 24.71
CA ASN A 121 -5.90 6.92 26.09
C ASN A 121 -5.97 8.26 26.85
N ASP A 122 -6.28 9.37 26.17
CA ASP A 122 -6.45 10.70 26.79
C ASP A 122 -7.89 11.19 26.72
N GLU A 123 -8.64 11.02 27.81
CA GLU A 123 -10.01 11.51 27.96
C GLU A 123 -10.17 13.04 27.77
N LYS A 124 -9.09 13.82 27.89
CA LYS A 124 -9.10 15.28 27.64
C LYS A 124 -8.85 15.63 26.18
N ILE A 125 -8.28 14.70 25.41
CA ILE A 125 -8.03 14.84 23.98
C ILE A 125 -8.61 13.58 23.32
N PRO A 126 -9.94 13.42 23.27
CA PRO A 126 -10.58 12.25 22.67
C PRO A 126 -10.36 12.22 21.16
N ARG A 127 -10.48 11.04 20.54
CA ARG A 127 -10.40 10.94 19.07
C ARG A 127 -11.59 11.65 18.45
N ASN A 128 -11.31 12.51 17.48
CA ASN A 128 -12.37 13.05 16.64
C ASN A 128 -12.75 11.99 15.60
N VAL A 129 -14.04 11.65 15.56
CA VAL A 129 -14.64 10.80 14.54
C VAL A 129 -14.95 11.57 13.26
#